data_AF-A0A3A8QIV1-F1
#
_entry.id   AF-A0A3A8QIV1-F1
#
_cell.length_a   1.000
_cell.length_b   1.000
_cell.length_c   1.000
_cell.angle_alpha   90.00
_cell.angle_beta   90.00
_cell.angle_gamma   90.00
#
_symmetry.space_group_name_H-M   'P 1'
#
loop_
_entity.id
_entity.type
_entity.pdbx_description
1 polymer ?
#
loop_
_entity_poly.entity_id
_entity_poly.type
_entity_poly.pdbx_seq_one_letter_code
_entity_poly.pdbx_strand_id
1 'polypeptide(L)'
;MTSSSERWTPVHAWLQAHTGMALSGAQRRRLDARLDALGHGGNATRLVAHLRTPAGAADLARLVDAVAVHTSELFRDEVQLSAFREHVLSPRVQRSRTPLRVWSAGCAAGEEVATLLLLMAQEGADPASRVLGTDISEQVLTRARELSFPADALRRVPEAARARYFEPKGRRHALVASLRAQAEFRRHNLMEAPYPEASGGGGFDIIFCRNVLIYFTPDAFQRTVRDLTGRLAPGGVLVLSAAEPLLQVPPELRLLPSEHAFFYVREDATPVEPARPKRDSGRFAAIATPKPEPAPPPVPDEAAMAQADWLFSCVLDGASTGVPDEQSERDLRRCLDLDPDHVAARYLLGLLLEQCGQPGAALEAYRRALRAVDSGRARPVPFFLNPPRLRVACARAVERLEADAAR
;
A
#
# COMPACT_ATOMS: atom_id res chain seq x y z
N MET A 1 28.09 18.49 -20.60
CA MET A 1 27.84 17.07 -20.26
C MET A 1 26.71 17.05 -19.27
N THR A 2 25.49 16.79 -19.71
CA THR A 2 24.34 16.59 -18.80
C THR A 2 24.66 15.40 -17.91
N SER A 3 24.47 15.55 -16.60
CA SER A 3 24.60 14.45 -15.64
C SER A 3 23.86 13.22 -16.14
N SER A 4 24.41 12.02 -15.95
CA SER A 4 23.76 10.75 -16.30
C SER A 4 22.32 10.64 -15.74
N SER A 5 22.03 11.36 -14.64
CA SER A 5 20.70 11.40 -14.01
C SER A 5 19.66 12.20 -14.79
N GLU A 6 20.03 13.22 -15.57
CA GLU A 6 19.05 14.07 -16.28
C GLU A 6 18.57 13.43 -17.58
N ARG A 7 19.42 12.62 -18.22
CA ARG A 7 19.20 11.98 -19.52
C ARG A 7 17.92 11.14 -19.56
N TRP A 8 17.64 10.40 -18.48
CA TRP A 8 16.52 9.46 -18.42
C TRP A 8 15.24 10.05 -17.80
N THR A 9 15.25 11.34 -17.43
CA THR A 9 14.09 12.03 -16.84
C THR A 9 12.79 11.84 -17.62
N PRO A 10 12.75 11.92 -18.97
CA PRO A 10 11.52 11.68 -19.72
C PRO A 10 11.01 10.23 -19.60
N VAL A 11 11.93 9.26 -19.51
CA VAL A 11 11.57 7.84 -19.32
C VAL A 11 11.05 7.61 -17.90
N HIS A 12 11.67 8.23 -16.89
CA HIS A 12 11.19 8.17 -15.50
C HIS A 12 9.79 8.73 -15.38
N ALA A 13 9.54 9.92 -15.95
CA ALA A 13 8.24 10.57 -15.93
C ALA A 13 7.18 9.73 -16.66
N TRP A 14 7.53 9.16 -17.81
CA TRP A 14 6.64 8.28 -18.55
C TRP A 14 6.34 6.99 -17.78
N LEU A 15 7.34 6.33 -17.19
CA LEU A 15 7.14 5.10 -16.44
C LEU A 15 6.31 5.35 -15.18
N GLN A 16 6.56 6.45 -14.46
CA GLN A 16 5.72 6.89 -13.34
C GLN A 16 4.27 7.13 -13.77
N ALA A 17 4.03 7.74 -14.93
CA ALA A 17 2.67 7.90 -15.45
C ALA A 17 2.03 6.57 -15.84
N HIS A 18 2.81 5.65 -16.41
CA HIS A 18 2.37 4.33 -16.83
C HIS A 18 2.05 3.41 -15.65
N THR A 19 2.88 3.37 -14.61
CA THR A 19 2.69 2.49 -13.44
C THR A 19 1.91 3.16 -12.30
N GLY A 20 1.80 4.49 -12.34
CA GLY A 20 1.24 5.29 -11.25
C GLY A 20 2.21 5.52 -10.10
N MET A 21 3.38 4.87 -10.09
CA MET A 21 4.30 4.83 -8.96
C MET A 21 5.12 6.11 -8.82
N ALA A 22 5.17 6.68 -7.61
CA ALA A 22 6.10 7.72 -7.24
C ALA A 22 7.52 7.11 -7.07
N LEU A 23 8.36 7.25 -8.09
CA LEU A 23 9.68 6.60 -8.13
C LEU A 23 10.68 7.25 -7.16
N SER A 24 11.17 6.46 -6.20
CA SER A 24 12.23 6.85 -5.27
C SER A 24 13.58 7.03 -5.97
N GLY A 25 14.55 7.68 -5.31
CA GLY A 25 15.90 7.82 -5.84
C GLY A 25 16.58 6.47 -6.11
N ALA A 26 16.38 5.48 -5.25
CA ALA A 26 16.91 4.12 -5.44
C ALA A 26 16.26 3.42 -6.64
N GLN A 27 14.95 3.54 -6.81
CA GLN A 27 14.24 2.99 -7.97
C GLN A 27 14.69 3.65 -9.27
N ARG A 28 14.90 4.98 -9.27
CA ARG A 28 15.45 5.71 -10.44
C ARG A 28 16.85 5.23 -10.80
N ARG A 29 17.74 5.03 -9.82
CA ARG A 29 19.09 4.48 -10.07
C ARG A 29 19.05 3.05 -10.64
N ARG A 30 18.20 2.19 -10.07
CA ARG A 30 17.97 0.82 -10.61
C ARG A 30 17.45 0.89 -12.04
N LEU A 31 16.54 1.81 -12.32
CA LEU A 31 15.99 2.03 -13.65
C LEU A 31 17.08 2.52 -14.62
N ASP A 32 17.89 3.50 -14.23
CA ASP A 32 18.99 4.02 -15.06
C ASP A 32 19.97 2.92 -15.48
N ALA A 33 20.38 2.07 -14.53
CA ALA A 33 21.25 0.93 -14.81
C ALA A 33 20.62 -0.07 -15.82
N ARG A 34 19.29 -0.25 -15.78
CA ARG A 34 18.58 -1.08 -16.75
C ARG A 34 18.44 -0.39 -18.11
N LEU A 35 18.15 0.91 -18.12
CA LEU A 35 18.02 1.70 -19.35
C LEU A 35 19.33 1.77 -20.13
N ASP A 36 20.46 1.91 -19.43
CA ASP A 36 21.78 1.91 -20.05
C ASP A 36 22.11 0.54 -20.69
N ALA A 37 21.66 -0.56 -20.07
CA ALA A 37 21.82 -1.91 -20.61
C ALA A 37 20.95 -2.20 -21.86
N LEU A 38 19.89 -1.44 -22.11
CA LEU A 38 19.04 -1.62 -23.29
C LEU A 38 19.67 -1.10 -24.59
N GLY A 39 20.77 -0.34 -24.52
CA GLY A 39 21.57 0.01 -25.70
C GLY A 39 20.93 1.00 -26.69
N HIS A 40 19.89 1.75 -26.30
CA HIS A 40 19.19 2.71 -27.19
C HIS A 40 19.93 4.03 -27.45
N GLY A 41 21.25 4.08 -27.25
CA GLY A 41 22.09 5.26 -27.53
C GLY A 41 21.73 6.51 -26.72
N GLY A 42 20.85 6.41 -25.72
CA GLY A 42 20.49 7.52 -24.85
C GLY A 42 19.38 8.44 -25.28
N ASN A 43 18.69 8.10 -26.37
CA ASN A 43 17.55 8.90 -26.81
C ASN A 43 16.29 8.48 -26.04
N ALA A 44 15.99 9.19 -24.96
CA ALA A 44 14.83 8.93 -24.10
C ALA A 44 13.50 8.91 -24.87
N THR A 45 13.31 9.83 -25.83
CA THR A 45 12.08 9.89 -26.64
C THR A 45 11.89 8.67 -27.51
N ARG A 46 12.95 8.24 -28.21
CA ARG A 46 12.92 7.02 -29.04
C ARG A 46 12.67 5.78 -28.18
N LEU A 47 13.24 5.73 -26.99
CA LEU A 47 13.01 4.63 -26.06
C LEU A 47 11.55 4.58 -25.59
N VAL A 48 10.96 5.71 -25.18
CA VAL A 48 9.54 5.75 -24.81
C VAL A 48 8.64 5.33 -25.98
N ALA A 49 8.97 5.72 -27.21
CA ALA A 49 8.23 5.27 -28.39
C ALA A 49 8.34 3.75 -28.59
N HIS A 50 9.53 3.18 -28.44
CA HIS A 50 9.77 1.73 -28.50
C HIS A 50 8.97 0.96 -27.43
N LEU A 51 9.00 1.41 -26.17
CA LEU A 51 8.32 0.77 -25.04
C LEU A 51 6.79 0.71 -25.21
N ARG A 52 6.22 1.59 -26.05
CA ARG A 52 4.78 1.59 -26.37
C ARG A 52 4.39 0.59 -27.47
N THR A 53 5.36 -0.04 -28.13
CA THR A 53 5.12 -1.01 -29.20
C THR A 53 5.12 -2.45 -28.68
N PRO A 54 4.52 -3.41 -29.39
CA PRO A 54 4.66 -4.82 -29.08
C PRO A 54 6.12 -5.29 -29.01
N ALA A 55 7.00 -4.72 -29.84
CA ALA A 55 8.43 -5.05 -29.84
C ALA A 55 9.15 -4.60 -28.55
N GLY A 56 8.69 -3.52 -27.92
CA GLY A 56 9.23 -3.02 -26.66
C GLY A 56 8.55 -3.57 -25.41
N ALA A 57 7.54 -4.43 -25.54
CA ALA A 57 6.77 -4.94 -24.39
C ALA A 57 7.64 -5.73 -23.41
N ALA A 58 8.62 -6.50 -23.90
CA ALA A 58 9.55 -7.25 -23.06
C ALA A 58 10.53 -6.34 -22.30
N ASP A 59 10.96 -5.23 -22.92
CA ASP A 59 11.77 -4.20 -22.25
C ASP A 59 10.94 -3.50 -21.18
N LEU A 60 9.71 -3.11 -21.50
CA LEU A 60 8.79 -2.49 -20.56
C LEU A 60 8.56 -3.36 -19.34
N ALA A 61 8.29 -4.66 -19.54
CA ALA A 61 8.13 -5.60 -18.44
C ALA A 61 9.35 -5.60 -17.50
N ARG A 62 10.57 -5.67 -18.05
CA ARG A 62 11.81 -5.60 -17.25
C ARG A 62 11.96 -4.29 -16.47
N LEU A 63 11.54 -3.17 -17.06
CA LEU A 63 11.62 -1.85 -16.40
C LEU A 63 10.57 -1.74 -15.28
N VAL A 64 9.36 -2.27 -15.50
CA VAL A 64 8.31 -2.35 -14.47
C VAL A 64 8.77 -3.23 -13.31
N ASP A 65 9.31 -4.43 -13.58
CA ASP A 65 9.80 -5.35 -12.55
C ASP A 65 10.97 -4.75 -11.73
N ALA A 66 11.75 -3.83 -12.32
CA ALA A 66 12.83 -3.16 -11.62
C ALA A 66 12.35 -2.15 -10.55
N VAL A 67 11.13 -1.61 -10.73
CA VAL A 67 10.55 -0.60 -9.84
C VAL A 67 9.45 -1.17 -8.94
N ALA A 68 8.76 -2.22 -9.38
CA ALA A 68 7.70 -2.87 -8.62
C ALA A 68 8.23 -3.51 -7.33
N VAL A 69 7.41 -3.49 -6.27
CA VAL A 69 7.72 -4.10 -4.98
C VAL A 69 6.73 -5.24 -4.76
N HIS A 70 7.24 -6.47 -4.66
CA HIS A 70 6.41 -7.69 -4.58
C HIS A 70 6.54 -8.42 -3.24
N THR A 71 7.00 -7.73 -2.19
CA THR A 71 7.15 -8.35 -0.86
C THR A 71 5.78 -8.59 -0.24
N SER A 72 5.43 -9.88 -0.12
CA SER A 72 4.18 -10.35 0.47
C SER A 72 4.42 -11.61 1.29
N GLU A 73 3.54 -11.87 2.25
CA GLU A 73 3.57 -13.06 3.10
C GLU A 73 2.15 -13.60 3.31
N LEU A 74 2.05 -14.91 3.53
CA LEU A 74 0.78 -15.53 3.92
C LEU A 74 0.34 -14.95 5.27
N PHE A 75 -0.96 -14.67 5.41
CA PHE A 75 -1.53 -14.08 6.62
C PHE A 75 -0.90 -12.74 7.06
N ARG A 76 -0.49 -11.89 6.09
CA ARG A 76 0.03 -10.55 6.38
C ARG A 76 -0.98 -9.68 7.13
N ASP A 77 -0.53 -9.12 8.26
CA ASP A 77 -1.31 -8.29 9.19
C ASP A 77 -2.52 -9.07 9.78
N GLU A 78 -2.20 -9.93 10.74
CA GLU A 78 -3.16 -10.81 11.41
C GLU A 78 -4.29 -10.05 12.10
N VAL A 79 -4.02 -8.83 12.59
CA VAL A 79 -5.02 -7.97 13.23
C VAL A 79 -6.05 -7.51 12.20
N GLN A 80 -5.60 -7.00 11.04
CA GLN A 80 -6.51 -6.62 9.97
C GLN A 80 -7.28 -7.82 9.42
N LEU A 81 -6.64 -8.98 9.26
CA LEU A 81 -7.31 -10.19 8.78
C LEU A 81 -8.36 -10.71 9.77
N SER A 82 -8.10 -10.61 11.07
CA SER A 82 -9.07 -10.95 12.12
C SER A 82 -10.28 -10.03 12.06
N ALA A 83 -10.06 -8.71 11.97
CA ALA A 83 -11.14 -7.73 11.82
C ALA A 83 -11.91 -7.91 10.49
N PHE A 84 -11.22 -8.25 9.40
CA PHE A 84 -11.86 -8.54 8.11
C PHE A 84 -12.76 -9.77 8.22
N ARG A 85 -12.27 -10.84 8.84
CA ARG A 85 -13.03 -12.06 9.05
C ARG A 85 -14.30 -11.76 9.85
N GLU A 86 -14.16 -11.10 11.00
CA GLU A 86 -15.27 -10.80 11.91
C GLU A 86 -16.30 -9.84 11.31
N HIS A 87 -15.87 -8.73 10.73
CA HIS A 87 -16.78 -7.65 10.35
C HIS A 87 -17.24 -7.68 8.90
N VAL A 88 -16.51 -8.38 8.01
CA VAL A 88 -16.79 -8.40 6.57
C VAL A 88 -17.11 -9.81 6.08
N LEU A 89 -16.24 -10.78 6.30
CA LEU A 89 -16.37 -12.10 5.70
C LEU A 89 -17.47 -12.95 6.36
N SER A 90 -17.39 -13.18 7.67
CA SER A 90 -18.34 -14.02 8.41
C SER A 90 -19.78 -13.54 8.24
N PRO A 91 -20.10 -12.22 8.38
CA PRO A 91 -21.47 -11.75 8.20
C PRO A 91 -21.99 -11.94 6.76
N ARG A 92 -21.12 -11.89 5.74
CA ARG A 92 -21.51 -12.13 4.34
C ARG A 92 -21.85 -13.60 4.11
N VAL A 93 -20.95 -14.50 4.53
CA VAL A 93 -21.13 -15.95 4.37
C VAL A 93 -22.36 -16.44 5.15
N GLN A 94 -22.61 -15.90 6.34
CA GLN A 94 -23.77 -16.27 7.16
C GLN A 94 -25.10 -15.73 6.62
N ARG A 95 -25.12 -14.52 6.06
CA ARG A 95 -26.35 -13.91 5.49
C ARG A 95 -26.75 -14.53 4.17
N SER A 96 -25.77 -14.92 3.35
CA SER A 96 -26.00 -15.46 2.02
C SER A 96 -25.00 -16.56 1.70
N ARG A 97 -25.50 -17.73 1.31
CA ARG A 97 -24.68 -18.82 0.75
C ARG A 97 -24.44 -18.63 -0.75
N THR A 98 -24.54 -17.41 -1.26
CA THR A 98 -24.20 -17.13 -2.66
C THR A 98 -22.69 -17.09 -2.85
N PRO A 99 -22.19 -17.48 -4.03
CA PRO A 99 -20.78 -17.37 -4.37
C PRO A 99 -20.23 -15.96 -4.19
N LEU A 100 -19.12 -15.82 -3.47
CA LEU A 100 -18.42 -14.55 -3.32
C LEU A 100 -17.50 -14.30 -4.52
N ARG A 101 -17.51 -13.06 -5.02
CA ARG A 101 -16.60 -12.57 -6.04
C ARG A 101 -15.60 -11.64 -5.38
N VAL A 102 -14.37 -12.12 -5.21
CA VAL A 102 -13.30 -11.39 -4.51
C VAL A 102 -12.21 -11.02 -5.51
N TRP A 103 -11.62 -9.84 -5.36
CA TRP A 103 -10.47 -9.39 -6.14
C TRP A 103 -9.33 -8.96 -5.22
N SER A 104 -8.15 -9.57 -5.36
CA SER A 104 -6.87 -9.10 -4.83
C SER A 104 -6.12 -8.32 -5.91
N ALA A 105 -6.14 -6.99 -5.79
CA ALA A 105 -5.56 -6.02 -6.71
C ALA A 105 -4.13 -5.64 -6.27
N GLY A 106 -3.13 -6.13 -7.00
CA GLY A 106 -1.71 -6.12 -6.64
C GLY A 106 -1.32 -7.34 -5.81
N CYS A 107 -1.65 -8.54 -6.31
CA CYS A 107 -1.58 -9.78 -5.54
C CYS A 107 -0.17 -10.35 -5.35
N ALA A 108 0.87 -9.74 -5.97
CA ALA A 108 2.24 -10.23 -5.95
C ALA A 108 2.32 -11.73 -6.32
N ALA A 109 3.04 -12.54 -5.54
CA ALA A 109 3.23 -13.97 -5.79
C ALA A 109 2.09 -14.85 -5.27
N GLY A 110 0.91 -14.27 -5.01
CA GLY A 110 -0.32 -14.99 -4.71
C GLY A 110 -0.55 -15.33 -3.24
N GLU A 111 0.28 -14.85 -2.32
CA GLU A 111 0.13 -15.06 -0.88
C GLU A 111 -1.20 -14.50 -0.34
N GLU A 112 -1.60 -13.30 -0.80
CA GLU A 112 -2.88 -12.70 -0.41
C GLU A 112 -4.06 -13.51 -0.95
N VAL A 113 -4.00 -13.95 -2.22
CA VAL A 113 -5.01 -14.82 -2.83
C VAL A 113 -5.14 -16.13 -2.05
N ALA A 114 -4.02 -16.76 -1.69
CA ALA A 114 -4.03 -17.98 -0.89
C ALA A 114 -4.67 -17.76 0.50
N THR A 115 -4.34 -16.63 1.14
CA THR A 115 -4.89 -16.28 2.46
C THR A 115 -6.40 -16.06 2.38
N LEU A 116 -6.89 -15.34 1.36
CA LEU A 116 -8.33 -15.12 1.14
C LEU A 116 -9.07 -16.43 0.89
N LEU A 117 -8.53 -17.34 0.07
CA LEU A 117 -9.11 -18.66 -0.17
C LEU A 117 -9.20 -19.49 1.11
N LEU A 118 -8.16 -19.47 1.94
CA LEU A 118 -8.14 -20.18 3.22
C LEU A 118 -9.19 -19.62 4.18
N LEU A 119 -9.26 -18.30 4.33
CA LEU A 119 -10.27 -17.64 5.18
C LEU A 119 -11.69 -17.94 4.71
N MET A 120 -11.94 -17.85 3.41
CA MET A 120 -13.25 -18.19 2.82
C MET A 120 -13.62 -19.65 3.09
N ALA A 121 -12.68 -20.58 2.92
CA ALA A 121 -12.91 -22.01 3.19
C ALA A 121 -13.16 -22.29 4.67
N GLN A 122 -12.45 -21.61 5.58
CA GLN A 122 -12.64 -21.73 7.03
C GLN A 122 -14.01 -21.21 7.49
N GLU A 123 -14.49 -20.13 6.89
CA GLU A 123 -15.82 -19.56 7.16
C GLU A 123 -16.96 -20.33 6.48
N GLY A 124 -16.64 -21.31 5.62
CA GLY A 124 -17.64 -22.12 4.92
C GLY A 124 -18.32 -21.39 3.75
N ALA A 125 -17.58 -20.51 3.07
CA ALA A 125 -18.05 -19.87 1.84
C ALA A 125 -18.39 -20.92 0.75
N ASP A 126 -19.29 -20.55 -0.15
CA ASP A 126 -19.73 -21.42 -1.25
C ASP A 126 -18.52 -21.83 -2.12
N PRO A 127 -18.33 -23.12 -2.48
CA PRO A 127 -17.21 -23.58 -3.32
C PRO A 127 -17.17 -22.96 -4.74
N ALA A 128 -18.26 -22.38 -5.21
CA ALA A 128 -18.31 -21.61 -6.46
C ALA A 128 -17.80 -20.17 -6.28
N SER A 129 -17.44 -19.74 -5.07
CA SER A 129 -16.78 -18.46 -4.83
C SER A 129 -15.44 -18.39 -5.56
N ARG A 130 -15.03 -17.19 -5.97
CA ARG A 130 -13.82 -16.96 -6.77
C ARG A 130 -12.99 -15.82 -6.20
N VAL A 131 -11.66 -15.98 -6.29
CA VAL A 131 -10.69 -14.94 -6.00
C VAL A 131 -9.90 -14.65 -7.28
N LEU A 132 -10.07 -13.45 -7.84
CA LEU A 132 -9.22 -12.92 -8.89
C LEU A 132 -7.98 -12.29 -8.25
N GLY A 133 -6.79 -12.73 -8.60
CA GLY A 133 -5.53 -12.05 -8.31
C GLY A 133 -5.05 -11.30 -9.55
N THR A 134 -4.72 -10.01 -9.41
CA THR A 134 -4.09 -9.28 -10.51
C THR A 134 -2.82 -8.58 -10.07
N ASP A 135 -1.84 -8.53 -10.96
CA ASP A 135 -0.62 -7.77 -10.76
C ASP A 135 -0.13 -7.17 -12.10
N ILE A 136 0.69 -6.12 -12.03
CA ILE A 136 1.29 -5.51 -13.23
C ILE A 136 2.40 -6.40 -13.80
N SER A 137 3.05 -7.19 -12.94
CA SER A 137 4.16 -8.09 -13.32
C SER A 137 3.66 -9.47 -13.73
N GLU A 138 3.83 -9.84 -15.01
CA GLU A 138 3.56 -11.22 -15.45
C GLU A 138 4.56 -12.22 -14.84
N GLN A 139 5.77 -11.74 -14.53
CA GLN A 139 6.81 -12.57 -13.93
C GLN A 139 6.38 -13.04 -12.54
N VAL A 140 5.83 -12.15 -11.70
CA VAL A 140 5.33 -12.54 -10.37
C VAL A 140 4.08 -13.42 -10.47
N LEU A 141 3.18 -13.14 -11.42
CA LEU A 141 1.97 -13.93 -11.65
C LEU A 141 2.26 -15.36 -12.09
N THR A 142 3.37 -15.60 -12.81
CA THR A 142 3.80 -16.96 -13.15
C THR A 142 3.98 -17.81 -11.90
N ARG A 143 4.53 -17.24 -10.82
CA ARG A 143 4.66 -17.91 -9.51
C ARG A 143 3.32 -17.99 -8.79
N ALA A 144 2.53 -16.91 -8.85
CA ALA A 144 1.22 -16.85 -8.19
C ALA A 144 0.28 -17.97 -8.63
N ARG A 145 0.28 -18.31 -9.93
CA ARG A 145 -0.52 -19.40 -10.50
C ARG A 145 -0.22 -20.77 -9.91
N GLU A 146 0.97 -20.97 -9.33
CA GLU A 146 1.31 -22.23 -8.69
C GLU A 146 0.60 -22.41 -7.34
N LEU A 147 0.25 -21.30 -6.67
CA LEU A 147 -0.27 -21.27 -5.29
C LEU A 147 0.50 -22.24 -4.37
N SER A 148 1.83 -22.21 -4.53
CA SER A 148 2.76 -23.10 -3.87
C SER A 148 3.86 -22.30 -3.22
N PHE A 149 4.15 -22.57 -1.97
CA PHE A 149 4.98 -21.72 -1.11
C PHE A 149 6.06 -22.54 -0.40
N PRO A 150 7.25 -21.96 -0.11
CA PRO A 150 8.27 -22.65 0.68
C PRO A 150 7.77 -22.86 2.12
N ALA A 151 8.29 -23.86 2.83
CA ALA A 151 7.87 -24.18 4.20
C ALA A 151 7.89 -22.96 5.14
N ASP A 152 8.91 -22.11 5.00
CA ASP A 152 9.07 -20.88 5.79
C ASP A 152 7.95 -19.85 5.60
N ALA A 153 7.34 -19.79 4.42
CA ALA A 153 6.22 -18.89 4.17
C ALA A 153 4.94 -19.33 4.90
N LEU A 154 4.86 -20.61 5.30
CA LEU A 154 3.69 -21.16 6.02
C LEU A 154 3.79 -20.96 7.54
N ARG A 155 4.82 -20.28 8.07
CA ARG A 155 5.00 -20.12 9.52
C ARG A 155 3.83 -19.40 10.21
N ARG A 156 3.20 -18.44 9.53
CA ARG A 156 2.02 -17.70 10.02
C ARG A 156 0.69 -18.39 9.71
N VAL A 157 0.70 -19.47 8.93
CA VAL A 157 -0.54 -20.20 8.61
C VAL A 157 -0.92 -21.04 9.83
N PRO A 158 -2.16 -20.93 10.34
CA PRO A 158 -2.62 -21.75 11.46
C PRO A 158 -2.42 -23.25 11.17
N GLU A 159 -1.93 -24.01 12.15
CA GLU A 159 -1.53 -25.42 11.95
C GLU A 159 -2.66 -26.28 11.38
N ALA A 160 -3.89 -26.10 11.90
CA ALA A 160 -5.07 -26.80 11.40
C ALA A 160 -5.37 -26.47 9.93
N ALA A 161 -5.16 -25.22 9.51
CA ALA A 161 -5.33 -24.81 8.12
C ALA A 161 -4.22 -25.39 7.24
N ARG A 162 -2.98 -25.38 7.72
CA ARG A 162 -1.82 -25.98 7.03
C ARG A 162 -2.04 -27.46 6.76
N ALA A 163 -2.43 -28.23 7.77
CA ALA A 163 -2.65 -29.67 7.65
C ALA A 163 -3.81 -30.02 6.71
N ARG A 164 -4.85 -29.18 6.66
CA ARG A 164 -6.06 -29.44 5.87
C ARG A 164 -5.97 -28.98 4.41
N TYR A 165 -5.29 -27.87 4.16
CA TYR A 165 -5.39 -27.15 2.89
C TYR A 165 -4.09 -27.08 2.10
N PHE A 166 -2.99 -27.64 2.61
CA PHE A 166 -1.74 -27.73 1.88
C PHE A 166 -1.32 -29.19 1.65
N GLU A 167 -0.77 -29.42 0.46
CA GLU A 167 -0.21 -30.69 0.02
C GLU A 167 1.28 -30.54 -0.32
N PRO A 168 2.14 -31.51 0.01
CA PRO A 168 3.55 -31.48 -0.39
C PRO A 168 3.70 -31.43 -1.91
N LYS A 169 4.56 -30.55 -2.41
CA LYS A 169 4.92 -30.40 -3.83
C LYS A 169 6.44 -30.19 -3.95
N GLY A 170 7.19 -31.29 -3.96
CA GLY A 170 8.66 -31.24 -3.92
C GLY A 170 9.16 -30.57 -2.65
N ARG A 171 9.92 -29.47 -2.78
CA ARG A 171 10.41 -28.65 -1.64
C ARG A 171 9.41 -27.57 -1.18
N ARG A 172 8.24 -27.49 -1.80
CA ARG A 172 7.20 -26.49 -1.53
C ARG A 172 5.93 -27.18 -1.04
N HIS A 173 4.98 -26.37 -0.56
CA HIS A 173 3.65 -26.80 -0.17
C HIS A 173 2.65 -26.06 -1.04
N ALA A 174 1.84 -26.79 -1.80
CA ALA A 174 0.80 -26.21 -2.65
C ALA A 174 -0.55 -26.21 -1.94
N LEU A 175 -1.41 -25.24 -2.23
CA LEU A 175 -2.81 -25.35 -1.84
C LEU A 175 -3.45 -26.58 -2.51
N VAL A 176 -4.37 -27.24 -1.81
CA VAL A 176 -5.16 -28.35 -2.37
C VAL A 176 -5.90 -27.92 -3.64
N ALA A 177 -6.07 -28.86 -4.57
CA ALA A 177 -6.65 -28.57 -5.89
C ALA A 177 -8.02 -27.87 -5.85
N SER A 178 -8.86 -28.20 -4.86
CA SER A 178 -10.19 -27.62 -4.69
C SER A 178 -10.17 -26.11 -4.37
N LEU A 179 -9.14 -25.62 -3.66
CA LEU A 179 -8.96 -24.18 -3.44
C LEU A 179 -8.27 -23.52 -4.63
N ARG A 180 -7.29 -24.18 -5.25
CA ARG A 180 -6.63 -23.65 -6.45
C ARG A 180 -7.62 -23.40 -7.60
N ALA A 181 -8.63 -24.24 -7.75
CA ALA A 181 -9.69 -24.07 -8.75
C ALA A 181 -10.58 -22.84 -8.54
N GLN A 182 -10.54 -22.22 -7.36
CA GLN A 182 -11.28 -20.99 -7.06
C GLN A 182 -10.47 -19.73 -7.38
N ALA A 183 -9.18 -19.87 -7.71
CA ALA A 183 -8.30 -18.76 -8.04
C ALA A 183 -8.22 -18.52 -9.54
N GLU A 184 -8.21 -17.24 -9.93
CA GLU A 184 -7.86 -16.81 -11.27
C GLU A 184 -6.76 -15.74 -11.19
N PHE A 185 -5.83 -15.74 -12.15
CA PHE A 185 -4.75 -14.75 -12.20
C PHE A 185 -4.69 -14.06 -13.55
N ARG A 186 -4.73 -12.72 -13.54
CA ARG A 186 -4.64 -11.88 -14.75
C ARG A 186 -3.64 -10.77 -14.59
N ARG A 187 -2.88 -10.47 -15.64
CA ARG A 187 -2.08 -9.24 -15.69
C ARG A 187 -3.00 -8.04 -15.75
N HIS A 188 -2.84 -7.09 -14.86
CA HIS A 188 -3.57 -5.84 -14.90
C HIS A 188 -2.75 -4.71 -14.29
N ASN A 189 -2.63 -3.62 -15.04
CA ASN A 189 -2.09 -2.37 -14.55
C ASN A 189 -3.24 -1.52 -14.00
N LEU A 190 -3.20 -1.15 -12.72
CA LEU A 190 -4.23 -0.32 -12.08
C LEU A 190 -4.34 1.08 -12.72
N MET A 191 -3.38 1.50 -13.52
CA MET A 191 -3.46 2.75 -14.28
C MET A 191 -4.14 2.62 -15.64
N GLU A 192 -4.57 1.41 -16.04
CA GLU A 192 -5.11 1.13 -17.37
C GLU A 192 -6.54 0.62 -17.32
N ALA A 193 -7.38 1.15 -18.19
CA ALA A 193 -8.70 0.60 -18.49
C ALA A 193 -8.63 -0.39 -19.66
N PRO A 194 -9.54 -1.37 -19.75
CA PRO A 194 -10.64 -1.65 -18.82
C PRO A 194 -10.17 -2.37 -17.55
N TYR A 195 -10.83 -2.06 -16.43
CA TYR A 195 -10.66 -2.79 -15.18
C TYR A 195 -11.36 -4.17 -15.27
N PRO A 196 -10.86 -5.19 -14.54
CA PRO A 196 -11.48 -6.51 -14.51
C PRO A 196 -12.95 -6.46 -14.10
N GLU A 197 -13.73 -7.35 -14.69
CA GLU A 197 -15.12 -7.57 -14.31
C GLU A 197 -15.24 -8.85 -13.50
N ALA A 198 -16.14 -8.82 -12.51
CA ALA A 198 -16.45 -9.99 -11.72
C ALA A 198 -17.17 -11.04 -12.57
N SER A 199 -16.83 -12.31 -12.35
CA SER A 199 -17.46 -13.44 -13.05
C SER A 199 -18.98 -13.42 -12.82
N GLY A 200 -19.75 -13.46 -13.93
CA GLY A 200 -21.22 -13.40 -13.88
C GLY A 200 -21.82 -11.98 -13.81
N GLY A 201 -21.01 -10.92 -13.87
CA GLY A 201 -21.47 -9.53 -13.82
C GLY A 201 -21.77 -9.04 -12.40
N GLY A 202 -22.23 -7.78 -12.27
CA GLY A 202 -22.73 -7.22 -11.00
C GLY A 202 -21.68 -6.73 -9.98
N GLY A 203 -20.39 -6.70 -10.35
CA GLY A 203 -19.30 -6.18 -9.51
C GLY A 203 -18.73 -7.16 -8.48
N PHE A 204 -17.65 -6.78 -7.82
CA PHE A 204 -16.98 -7.56 -6.79
C PHE A 204 -17.59 -7.32 -5.40
N ASP A 205 -17.86 -8.39 -4.66
CA ASP A 205 -18.35 -8.30 -3.29
C ASP A 205 -17.27 -7.76 -2.35
N ILE A 206 -16.00 -8.08 -2.65
CA ILE A 206 -14.83 -7.68 -1.87
C ILE A 206 -13.68 -7.38 -2.83
N ILE A 207 -13.02 -6.24 -2.64
CA ILE A 207 -11.76 -5.89 -3.31
C ILE A 207 -10.71 -5.62 -2.24
N PHE A 208 -9.61 -6.37 -2.26
CA PHE A 208 -8.39 -6.10 -1.52
C PHE A 208 -7.43 -5.32 -2.41
N CYS A 209 -6.93 -4.19 -1.93
CA CYS A 209 -5.83 -3.46 -2.55
C CYS A 209 -4.92 -2.94 -1.44
N ARG A 210 -4.07 -3.83 -0.90
CA ARG A 210 -3.28 -3.58 0.30
C ARG A 210 -1.80 -3.52 -0.03
N ASN A 211 -1.12 -2.52 0.53
CA ASN A 211 0.33 -2.32 0.36
C ASN A 211 0.75 -2.13 -1.10
N VAL A 212 -0.10 -1.50 -1.91
CA VAL A 212 0.11 -1.20 -3.33
C VAL A 212 0.06 0.30 -3.55
N LEU A 213 -1.02 0.94 -3.11
CA LEU A 213 -1.30 2.35 -3.30
C LEU A 213 -0.36 3.24 -2.49
N ILE A 214 0.35 2.70 -1.50
CA ILE A 214 1.48 3.39 -0.86
C ILE A 214 2.50 3.86 -1.90
N TYR A 215 2.77 3.10 -2.95
CA TYR A 215 3.79 3.48 -3.93
C TYR A 215 3.30 4.51 -4.95
N PHE A 216 2.01 4.85 -4.96
CA PHE A 216 1.42 5.64 -6.04
C PHE A 216 1.68 7.13 -5.87
N THR A 217 1.56 7.91 -6.94
CA THR A 217 1.42 9.38 -6.86
C THR A 217 0.04 9.78 -6.32
N PRO A 218 -0.17 11.02 -5.82
CA PRO A 218 -1.49 11.45 -5.34
C PRO A 218 -2.61 11.25 -6.35
N ASP A 219 -2.38 11.69 -7.58
CA ASP A 219 -3.39 11.58 -8.62
C ASP A 219 -3.64 10.12 -9.01
N ALA A 220 -2.59 9.30 -9.06
CA ALA A 220 -2.74 7.87 -9.32
C ALA A 220 -3.52 7.16 -8.20
N PHE A 221 -3.23 7.48 -6.94
CA PHE A 221 -3.95 6.95 -5.78
C PHE A 221 -5.46 7.27 -5.90
N GLN A 222 -5.81 8.54 -6.09
CA GLN A 222 -7.21 8.97 -6.15
C GLN A 222 -7.95 8.36 -7.35
N ARG A 223 -7.30 8.32 -8.52
CA ARG A 223 -7.85 7.66 -9.71
C ARG A 223 -8.13 6.18 -9.47
N THR A 224 -7.15 5.47 -8.92
CA THR A 224 -7.25 4.03 -8.65
C THR A 224 -8.37 3.73 -7.65
N VAL A 225 -8.47 4.49 -6.56
CA VAL A 225 -9.55 4.32 -5.57
C VAL A 225 -10.92 4.49 -6.20
N ARG A 226 -11.12 5.52 -7.03
CA ARG A 226 -12.37 5.73 -7.75
C ARG A 226 -12.68 4.55 -8.68
N ASP A 227 -11.69 4.11 -9.46
CA ASP A 227 -11.89 3.07 -10.47
C ASP A 227 -12.15 1.70 -9.81
N LEU A 228 -11.49 1.39 -8.68
CA LEU A 228 -11.80 0.23 -7.83
C LEU A 228 -13.21 0.32 -7.23
N THR A 229 -13.62 1.49 -6.74
CA THR A 229 -14.97 1.73 -6.18
C THR A 229 -16.05 1.44 -7.22
N GLY A 230 -15.82 1.84 -8.47
CA GLY A 230 -16.71 1.54 -9.60
C GLY A 230 -16.87 0.05 -9.89
N ARG A 231 -15.93 -0.80 -9.45
CA ARG A 231 -15.96 -2.26 -9.66
C ARG A 231 -16.54 -3.05 -8.50
N LEU A 232 -16.84 -2.43 -7.37
CA LEU A 232 -17.56 -3.10 -6.29
C LEU A 232 -18.97 -3.53 -6.74
N ALA A 233 -19.62 -4.41 -5.99
CA ALA A 233 -21.06 -4.63 -6.03
C ALA A 233 -21.75 -3.65 -5.07
N PRO A 234 -23.07 -3.41 -5.19
CA PRO A 234 -23.85 -2.75 -4.14
C PRO A 234 -23.56 -3.35 -2.77
N GLY A 235 -23.21 -2.52 -1.79
CA GLY A 235 -22.80 -2.99 -0.47
C GLY A 235 -21.45 -3.72 -0.45
N GLY A 236 -20.68 -3.78 -1.54
CA GLY A 236 -19.35 -4.39 -1.61
C GLY A 236 -18.31 -3.65 -0.77
N VAL A 237 -17.21 -4.31 -0.41
CA VAL A 237 -16.19 -3.73 0.48
C VAL A 237 -14.83 -3.61 -0.20
N LEU A 238 -14.27 -2.40 -0.18
CA LEU A 238 -12.86 -2.14 -0.47
C LEU A 238 -12.04 -2.23 0.82
N VAL A 239 -11.02 -3.06 0.80
CA VAL A 239 -10.07 -3.28 1.90
C VAL A 239 -8.71 -2.69 1.51
N LEU A 240 -8.28 -1.67 2.26
CA LEU A 240 -6.96 -1.03 2.09
C LEU A 240 -6.09 -1.31 3.32
N SER A 241 -4.76 -1.23 3.20
CA SER A 241 -3.89 -1.43 4.36
C SER A 241 -3.97 -0.26 5.34
N ALA A 242 -3.49 -0.47 6.57
CA ALA A 242 -3.41 0.58 7.59
C ALA A 242 -2.56 1.80 7.15
N ALA A 243 -1.66 1.63 6.18
CA ALA A 243 -0.83 2.71 5.62
C ALA A 243 -1.51 3.46 4.47
N GLU A 244 -2.72 3.06 4.05
CA GLU A 244 -3.42 3.58 2.88
C GLU A 244 -4.79 4.21 3.19
N PRO A 245 -5.01 4.90 4.33
CA PRO A 245 -6.32 5.46 4.61
C PRO A 245 -6.73 6.50 3.56
N LEU A 246 -8.01 6.47 3.21
CA LEU A 246 -8.63 7.53 2.44
C LEU A 246 -8.73 8.79 3.31
N LEU A 247 -7.95 9.83 2.95
CA LEU A 247 -8.00 11.12 3.63
C LEU A 247 -9.35 11.80 3.46
N GLN A 248 -9.95 11.62 2.28
CA GLN A 248 -11.31 12.00 1.97
C GLN A 248 -11.99 10.74 1.45
N VAL A 249 -13.01 10.27 2.16
CA VAL A 249 -13.79 9.13 1.72
C VAL A 249 -14.71 9.60 0.60
N PRO A 250 -14.67 8.98 -0.60
CA PRO A 250 -15.59 9.31 -1.69
C PRO A 250 -17.05 9.20 -1.23
N PRO A 251 -17.98 10.03 -1.74
CA PRO A 251 -19.39 9.99 -1.35
C PRO A 251 -20.07 8.62 -1.53
N GLU A 252 -19.58 7.81 -2.46
CA GLU A 252 -20.07 6.46 -2.74
C GLU A 252 -19.59 5.42 -1.71
N LEU A 253 -18.65 5.79 -0.85
CA LEU A 253 -18.06 4.92 0.15
C LEU A 253 -18.39 5.41 1.56
N ARG A 254 -18.68 4.45 2.45
CA ARG A 254 -18.73 4.67 3.89
C ARG A 254 -17.65 3.85 4.58
N LEU A 255 -16.89 4.49 5.46
CA LEU A 255 -15.97 3.78 6.35
C LEU A 255 -16.78 2.91 7.33
N LEU A 256 -16.50 1.61 7.34
CA LEU A 256 -16.94 0.71 8.39
C LEU A 256 -16.00 0.91 9.59
N PRO A 257 -16.50 1.34 10.76
CA PRO A 257 -15.66 1.52 11.93
C PRO A 257 -15.01 0.19 12.33
N SER A 258 -13.70 0.21 12.44
CA SER A 258 -12.90 -0.86 13.03
C SER A 258 -11.70 -0.21 13.71
N GLU A 259 -11.37 -0.66 14.91
CA GLU A 259 -10.26 -0.09 15.69
C GLU A 259 -8.90 -0.27 15.00
N HIS A 260 -8.79 -1.28 14.12
CA HIS A 260 -7.51 -1.74 13.60
C HIS A 260 -7.44 -1.85 12.07
N ALA A 261 -8.51 -1.54 11.35
CA ALA A 261 -8.57 -1.71 9.90
C ALA A 261 -9.41 -0.66 9.18
N PHE A 262 -9.12 -0.44 7.90
CA PHE A 262 -9.91 0.41 7.01
C PHE A 262 -10.70 -0.45 6.02
N PHE A 263 -12.01 -0.52 6.23
CA PHE A 263 -12.94 -1.16 5.31
C PHE A 263 -13.92 -0.12 4.80
N TYR A 264 -14.02 0.02 3.48
CA TYR A 264 -14.91 1.00 2.85
C TYR A 264 -16.04 0.27 2.15
N VAL A 265 -17.25 0.45 2.63
CA VAL A 265 -18.46 -0.15 2.08
C VAL A 265 -18.99 0.76 0.98
N ARG A 266 -19.25 0.23 -0.20
CA ARG A 266 -19.98 0.98 -1.23
C ARG A 266 -21.45 1.07 -0.87
N GLU A 267 -21.94 2.28 -0.74
CA GLU A 267 -23.36 2.54 -0.59
C GLU A 267 -23.98 2.69 -1.97
N ASP A 268 -25.20 2.18 -2.16
CA ASP A 268 -25.96 2.57 -3.34
C ASP A 268 -26.21 4.07 -3.25
N ALA A 269 -25.93 4.78 -4.34
CA ALA A 269 -26.19 6.20 -4.44
C ALA A 269 -27.70 6.43 -4.28
N THR A 270 -28.14 6.65 -3.04
CA THR A 270 -29.35 7.41 -2.81
C THR A 270 -28.93 8.86 -3.07
N PRO A 271 -29.60 9.62 -3.95
CA PRO A 271 -29.23 11.01 -4.18
C PRO A 271 -29.30 11.77 -2.86
N VAL A 272 -28.14 12.05 -2.26
CA VAL A 272 -28.06 12.97 -1.14
C VAL A 272 -28.23 14.35 -1.74
N GLU A 273 -29.42 14.90 -1.61
CA GLU A 273 -29.68 16.30 -1.92
C GLU A 273 -28.66 17.14 -1.13
N PRO A 274 -27.85 17.99 -1.79
CA PRO A 274 -26.80 18.71 -1.10
C PRO A 274 -27.43 19.55 0.01
N ALA A 275 -27.03 19.29 1.26
CA ALA A 275 -27.49 20.06 2.39
C ALA A 275 -27.21 21.55 2.12
N ARG A 276 -28.28 22.36 2.05
CA ARG A 276 -28.16 23.80 1.91
C ARG A 276 -27.24 24.34 3.01
N PRO A 277 -26.22 25.14 2.68
CA PRO A 277 -25.38 25.75 3.70
C PRO A 277 -26.27 26.58 4.62
N LYS A 278 -26.24 26.30 5.93
CA LYS A 278 -26.85 27.18 6.92
C LYS A 278 -26.16 28.53 6.78
N ARG A 279 -26.93 29.56 6.43
CA ARG A 279 -26.48 30.95 6.47
C ARG A 279 -26.17 31.28 7.92
N ASP A 280 -24.88 31.31 8.25
CA ASP A 280 -24.43 31.84 9.52
C ASP A 280 -24.66 33.36 9.49
N SER A 281 -25.58 33.84 10.31
CA SER A 281 -25.90 35.25 10.45
C SER A 281 -24.74 35.93 11.13
N GLY A 282 -23.93 36.62 10.32
CA GLY A 282 -22.66 37.22 10.70
C GLY A 282 -22.60 37.84 12.10
N ARG A 283 -21.57 37.41 12.83
CA ARG A 283 -20.74 38.24 13.73
C ARG A 283 -19.35 37.61 13.74
N PHE A 284 -18.47 38.08 12.85
CA PHE A 284 -17.05 37.79 12.97
C PHE A 284 -16.50 38.62 14.13
N ALA A 285 -15.87 37.97 15.11
CA ALA A 285 -15.05 38.64 16.09
C ALA A 285 -13.86 39.31 15.37
N ALA A 286 -13.49 40.51 15.80
CA ALA A 286 -12.35 41.23 15.26
C ALA A 286 -11.09 40.36 15.35
N ILE A 287 -10.45 40.12 14.20
CA ILE A 287 -9.17 39.43 14.10
C ILE A 287 -8.13 40.31 14.79
N ALA A 288 -7.57 39.83 15.89
CA ALA A 288 -6.40 40.45 16.52
C ALA A 288 -5.23 40.43 15.53
N THR A 289 -4.48 41.53 15.46
CA THR A 289 -3.31 41.67 14.60
C THR A 289 -2.30 40.53 14.85
N PRO A 290 -1.67 39.98 13.79
CA PRO A 290 -0.72 38.90 13.95
C PRO A 290 0.51 39.37 14.73
N LYS A 291 0.89 38.57 15.73
CA LYS A 291 2.16 38.69 16.45
C LYS A 291 3.32 38.50 15.45
N PRO A 292 4.41 39.29 15.54
CA PRO A 292 5.54 39.16 14.62
C PRO A 292 6.09 37.73 14.65
N GLU A 293 6.24 37.16 13.45
CA GLU A 293 6.74 35.82 13.20
C GLU A 293 8.22 35.73 13.60
N PRO A 294 8.66 34.69 14.33
CA PRO A 294 10.07 34.49 14.64
C PRO A 294 10.86 34.25 13.35
N ALA A 295 12.13 34.68 13.34
CA ALA A 295 13.03 34.54 12.20
C ALA A 295 13.07 33.10 11.65
N PRO A 296 13.20 32.91 10.32
CA PRO A 296 13.26 31.58 9.74
C PRO A 296 14.43 30.78 10.33
N PRO A 297 14.25 29.48 10.58
CA PRO A 297 15.34 28.63 11.06
C PRO A 297 16.49 28.62 10.04
N PRO A 298 17.73 28.32 10.48
CA PRO A 298 18.88 28.20 9.59
C PRO A 298 18.58 27.23 8.46
N VAL A 299 18.97 27.58 7.23
CA VAL A 299 18.83 26.72 6.06
C VAL A 299 19.58 25.41 6.35
N PRO A 300 18.91 24.26 6.33
CA PRO A 300 19.54 22.99 6.65
C PRO A 300 20.64 22.63 5.63
N ASP A 301 21.70 21.98 6.11
CA ASP A 301 22.83 21.52 5.29
C ASP A 301 22.35 20.52 4.24
N GLU A 302 22.38 20.92 2.97
CA GLU A 302 21.88 20.16 1.83
C GLU A 302 22.56 18.78 1.72
N ALA A 303 23.83 18.66 2.11
CA ALA A 303 24.55 17.39 2.11
C ALA A 303 24.07 16.46 3.23
N ALA A 304 23.80 17.00 4.42
CA ALA A 304 23.26 16.24 5.54
C ALA A 304 21.84 15.74 5.24
N MET A 305 21.01 16.58 4.59
CA MET A 305 19.66 16.21 4.17
C MET A 305 19.66 15.11 3.11
N ALA A 306 20.55 15.20 2.11
CA ALA A 306 20.69 14.17 1.08
C ALA A 306 21.14 12.82 1.69
N GLN A 307 22.00 12.87 2.71
CA GLN A 307 22.41 11.68 3.46
C GLN A 307 21.27 11.10 4.31
N ALA A 308 20.45 11.94 4.95
CA ALA A 308 19.26 11.50 5.67
C ALA A 308 18.27 10.78 4.74
N ASP A 309 17.98 11.36 3.58
CA ASP A 309 17.10 10.76 2.56
C ASP A 309 17.66 9.42 2.05
N TRP A 310 18.99 9.31 1.91
CA TRP A 310 19.65 8.07 1.51
C TRP A 310 19.53 6.96 2.57
N LEU A 311 19.77 7.28 3.84
CA LEU A 311 19.61 6.33 4.96
C LEU A 311 18.15 5.86 5.05
N PHE A 312 17.21 6.80 4.98
CA PHE A 312 15.79 6.48 4.97
C PHE A 312 15.41 5.56 3.80
N SER A 313 15.97 5.79 2.60
CA SER A 313 15.78 4.88 1.45
C SER A 313 16.34 3.49 1.72
N CYS A 314 17.50 3.36 2.36
CA CYS A 314 18.09 2.05 2.69
C CYS A 314 17.18 1.26 3.63
N VAL A 315 16.57 1.92 4.62
CA VAL A 315 15.58 1.31 5.53
C VAL A 315 14.36 0.81 4.76
N LEU A 316 13.83 1.61 3.84
CA LEU A 316 12.68 1.21 3.01
C LEU A 316 13.02 0.05 2.07
N ASP A 317 14.23 0.03 1.51
CA ASP A 317 14.72 -1.06 0.67
C ASP A 317 14.95 -2.35 1.51
N GLY A 318 15.52 -2.24 2.71
CA GLY A 318 15.72 -3.36 3.64
C GLY A 318 14.41 -3.99 4.14
N ALA A 319 13.40 -3.15 4.44
CA ALA A 319 12.05 -3.61 4.81
C ALA A 319 11.39 -4.50 3.73
N SER A 320 11.81 -4.37 2.47
CA SER A 320 11.34 -5.24 1.37
C SER A 320 11.92 -6.66 1.41
N THR A 321 12.95 -6.90 2.24
CA THR A 321 13.62 -8.20 2.38
C THR A 321 13.21 -9.00 3.63
N GLY A 322 12.43 -8.39 4.53
CA GLY A 322 11.84 -9.03 5.71
C GLY A 322 12.64 -8.83 7.01
N VAL A 323 11.89 -8.70 8.11
CA VAL A 323 12.27 -8.39 9.52
C VAL A 323 13.02 -7.04 9.69
N PRO A 324 12.57 -6.15 10.60
CA PRO A 324 13.37 -5.00 10.98
C PRO A 324 14.65 -5.48 11.68
N ASP A 325 15.80 -5.14 11.11
CA ASP A 325 17.10 -5.49 11.66
C ASP A 325 17.66 -4.36 12.54
N GLU A 326 18.65 -4.68 13.38
CA GLU A 326 19.40 -3.68 14.16
C GLU A 326 19.98 -2.56 13.28
N GLN A 327 20.25 -2.87 12.01
CA GLN A 327 20.75 -1.93 11.02
C GLN A 327 19.70 -0.88 10.65
N SER A 328 18.44 -1.27 10.46
CA SER A 328 17.33 -0.35 10.19
C SER A 328 17.11 0.63 11.33
N GLU A 329 17.21 0.19 12.58
CA GLU A 329 17.12 1.09 13.73
C GLU A 329 18.28 2.09 13.75
N ARG A 330 19.51 1.63 13.50
CA ARG A 330 20.70 2.51 13.42
C ARG A 330 20.56 3.54 12.31
N ASP A 331 20.10 3.12 11.13
CA ASP A 331 19.94 3.99 9.98
C ASP A 331 18.81 5.01 10.18
N LEU A 332 17.71 4.63 10.84
CA LEU A 332 16.64 5.54 11.23
C LEU A 332 17.11 6.55 12.28
N ARG A 333 17.86 6.14 13.30
CA ARG A 333 18.43 7.06 14.30
C ARG A 333 19.40 8.03 13.65
N ARG A 334 20.29 7.54 12.79
CA ARG A 334 21.24 8.39 12.05
C ARG A 334 20.54 9.35 11.10
N CYS A 335 19.45 8.91 10.45
CA CYS A 335 18.59 9.77 9.65
C CYS A 335 18.01 10.92 10.49
N LEU A 336 17.56 10.65 11.71
CA LEU A 336 16.98 11.66 12.61
C LEU A 336 18.00 12.57 13.28
N ASP A 337 19.27 12.14 13.39
CA ASP A 337 20.37 13.01 13.81
C ASP A 337 20.69 14.05 12.73
N LEU A 338 20.60 13.65 11.45
CA LEU A 338 20.87 14.50 10.28
C LEU A 338 19.66 15.38 9.93
N ASP A 339 18.45 14.84 10.03
CA ASP A 339 17.19 15.55 9.79
C ASP A 339 16.20 15.28 10.95
N PRO A 340 16.26 16.10 12.01
CA PRO A 340 15.36 15.97 13.15
C PRO A 340 13.88 16.20 12.82
N ASP A 341 13.52 16.76 11.66
CA ASP A 341 12.13 16.99 11.29
C ASP A 341 11.63 15.98 10.24
N HIS A 342 12.41 14.92 9.97
CA HIS A 342 12.05 13.81 9.09
C HIS A 342 10.96 12.91 9.70
N VAL A 343 9.71 13.34 9.61
CA VAL A 343 8.54 12.70 10.25
C VAL A 343 8.37 11.23 9.88
N ALA A 344 8.60 10.87 8.62
CA ALA A 344 8.46 9.49 8.13
C ALA A 344 9.43 8.52 8.82
N ALA A 345 10.73 8.84 8.84
CA ALA A 345 11.74 8.12 9.60
C ALA A 345 11.38 8.00 11.08
N ARG A 346 10.85 9.07 11.68
CA ARG A 346 10.45 9.02 13.09
C ARG A 346 9.26 8.11 13.33
N TYR A 347 8.28 8.10 12.43
CA TYR A 347 7.16 7.17 12.50
C TYR A 347 7.61 5.72 12.34
N LEU A 348 8.48 5.41 11.36
CA LEU A 348 9.03 4.06 11.18
C LEU A 348 9.86 3.60 12.39
N LEU A 349 10.62 4.50 13.01
CA LEU A 349 11.35 4.20 14.24
C LEU A 349 10.39 3.84 15.38
N GLY A 350 9.27 4.57 15.49
CA GLY A 350 8.20 4.22 16.44
C GLY A 350 7.69 2.80 16.23
N LEU A 351 7.38 2.41 14.99
CA LEU A 351 6.90 1.06 14.67
C LEU A 351 7.92 -0.02 15.05
N LEU A 352 9.20 0.21 14.75
CA LEU A 352 10.28 -0.72 15.08
C LEU A 352 10.44 -0.87 16.60
N LEU A 353 10.41 0.24 17.35
CA LEU A 353 10.51 0.22 18.81
C LEU A 353 9.34 -0.53 19.46
N GLU A 354 8.12 -0.45 18.92
CA GLU A 354 6.99 -1.27 19.39
C GLU A 354 7.27 -2.77 19.19
N GLN A 355 7.79 -3.15 18.03
CA GLN A 355 8.12 -4.55 17.72
C GLN A 355 9.26 -5.09 18.60
N CYS A 356 10.18 -4.23 19.00
CA CYS A 356 11.25 -4.55 19.95
C CYS A 356 10.79 -4.54 21.42
N GLY A 357 9.50 -4.36 21.70
CA GLY A 357 8.96 -4.35 23.07
C GLY A 357 9.34 -3.11 23.88
N GLN A 358 9.59 -1.98 23.21
CA GLN A 358 9.94 -0.69 23.82
C GLN A 358 8.82 0.36 23.65
N PRO A 359 7.62 0.15 24.23
CA PRO A 359 6.44 0.99 23.97
C PRO A 359 6.61 2.44 24.42
N GLY A 360 7.38 2.70 25.49
CA GLY A 360 7.64 4.07 25.96
C GLY A 360 8.47 4.89 24.96
N ALA A 361 9.50 4.28 24.37
CA ALA A 361 10.34 4.92 23.36
C ALA A 361 9.55 5.13 22.04
N ALA A 362 8.71 4.16 21.67
CA ALA A 362 7.81 4.30 20.53
C ALA A 362 6.81 5.45 20.71
N LEU A 363 6.18 5.56 21.88
CA LEU A 363 5.25 6.63 22.22
C LEU A 363 5.90 8.01 22.08
N GLU A 364 7.14 8.14 22.57
CA GLU A 364 7.90 9.39 22.43
C GLU A 364 8.19 9.72 20.96
N ALA A 365 8.57 8.73 20.16
CA ALA A 365 8.81 8.88 18.73
C ALA A 365 7.54 9.41 18.01
N TYR A 366 6.37 8.82 18.26
CA TYR A 366 5.12 9.27 17.66
C TYR A 366 4.70 10.67 18.09
N ARG A 367 4.84 11.02 19.37
CA ARG A 367 4.54 12.38 19.86
C ARG A 367 5.46 13.42 19.23
N ARG A 368 6.75 13.12 19.07
CA ARG A 368 7.71 13.99 18.40
C ARG A 368 7.37 14.15 16.91
N ALA A 369 6.94 13.07 16.24
CA ALA A 369 6.47 13.13 14.86
C ALA A 369 5.23 14.01 14.71
N LEU A 370 4.23 13.87 15.60
CA LEU A 370 3.04 14.73 15.63
C LEU A 370 3.40 16.21 15.79
N ARG A 371 4.25 16.54 16.77
CA ARG A 371 4.69 17.93 16.98
C ARG A 371 5.37 18.52 15.74
N ALA A 372 6.18 17.75 15.03
CA ALA A 372 6.82 18.21 13.79
C ALA A 372 5.79 18.47 12.69
N VAL A 373 4.76 17.63 12.56
CA VAL A 373 3.65 17.85 11.62
C VAL A 373 2.80 19.06 11.99
N ASP A 374 2.38 19.17 13.24
CA ASP A 374 1.49 20.24 13.70
C ASP A 374 2.18 21.61 13.71
N SER A 375 3.50 21.65 13.90
CA SER A 375 4.30 22.89 13.79
C SER A 375 4.65 23.28 12.35
N GLY A 376 4.19 22.52 11.35
CA GLY A 376 4.49 22.80 9.93
C GLY A 376 5.96 22.56 9.54
N ARG A 377 6.77 21.99 10.43
CA ARG A 377 8.18 21.67 10.18
C ARG A 377 8.39 20.36 9.42
N ALA A 378 7.32 19.58 9.25
CA ALA A 378 7.36 18.32 8.52
C ALA A 378 7.81 18.52 7.07
N ARG A 379 8.95 17.91 6.73
CA ARG A 379 9.43 17.91 5.35
C ARG A 379 8.53 17.09 4.43
N PRO A 380 8.45 17.46 3.13
CA PRO A 380 7.88 16.59 2.12
C PRO A 380 8.71 15.32 2.02
N VAL A 381 8.07 14.19 2.26
CA VAL A 381 8.64 12.84 2.09
C VAL A 381 7.96 12.16 0.90
N PRO A 382 8.50 11.06 0.37
CA PRO A 382 7.83 10.27 -0.67
C PRO A 382 6.37 9.98 -0.31
N PHE A 383 5.50 10.05 -1.31
CA PHE A 383 4.06 10.28 -1.18
C PHE A 383 3.29 9.39 -0.17
N PHE A 384 3.74 8.16 0.09
CA PHE A 384 3.10 7.24 1.04
C PHE A 384 3.06 7.77 2.48
N LEU A 385 4.04 8.59 2.86
CA LEU A 385 4.19 9.09 4.23
C LEU A 385 3.94 10.59 4.29
N ASN A 386 3.03 11.12 3.48
CA ASN A 386 2.75 12.55 3.52
C ASN A 386 2.33 13.03 4.94
N PRO A 387 2.63 14.28 5.32
CA PRO A 387 2.40 14.76 6.68
C PRO A 387 0.96 14.57 7.19
N PRO A 388 -0.11 14.78 6.38
CA PRO A 388 -1.48 14.49 6.83
C PRO A 388 -1.72 13.01 7.21
N ARG A 389 -1.19 12.06 6.43
CA ARG A 389 -1.30 10.62 6.74
C ARG A 389 -0.50 10.25 7.99
N LEU A 390 0.73 10.76 8.10
CA LEU A 390 1.57 10.53 9.27
C LEU A 390 0.95 11.12 10.53
N ARG A 391 0.25 12.26 10.43
CA ARG A 391 -0.47 12.85 11.56
C ARG A 391 -1.51 11.89 12.11
N VAL A 392 -2.36 11.34 11.24
CA VAL A 392 -3.41 10.39 11.66
C VAL A 392 -2.79 9.11 12.21
N ALA A 393 -1.77 8.56 11.54
CA ALA A 393 -1.12 7.32 11.97
C ALA A 393 -0.43 7.48 13.34
N CYS A 394 0.30 8.58 13.55
CA CYS A 394 0.95 8.85 14.83
C CYS A 394 -0.07 9.12 15.94
N ALA A 395 -1.13 9.87 15.67
CA ALA A 395 -2.18 10.15 16.67
C ALA A 395 -2.82 8.85 17.19
N ARG A 396 -3.16 7.93 16.28
CA ARG A 396 -3.72 6.62 16.65
C ARG A 396 -2.73 5.75 17.42
N ALA A 397 -1.46 5.76 17.03
CA ALA A 397 -0.44 4.99 17.73
C ALA A 397 -0.22 5.52 19.16
N VAL A 398 -0.27 6.84 19.35
CA VAL A 398 -0.25 7.48 20.68
C VAL A 398 -1.45 7.06 21.52
N GLU A 399 -2.67 7.20 20.99
CA GLU A 399 -3.91 6.80 21.68
C GLU A 399 -3.88 5.33 22.12
N ARG A 400 -3.45 4.42 21.24
CA ARG A 400 -3.32 2.99 21.54
C ARG A 400 -2.34 2.73 22.68
N LEU A 401 -1.12 3.25 22.57
CA LEU A 401 -0.06 3.01 23.56
C LEU A 401 -0.40 3.62 24.93
N GLU A 402 -1.11 4.74 24.96
CA GLU A 402 -1.61 5.34 26.20
C GLU A 402 -2.72 4.50 26.84
N ALA A 403 -3.64 3.96 26.03
CA ALA A 403 -4.68 3.05 26.52
C ALA A 403 -4.11 1.74 27.06
N ASP A 404 -3.06 1.21 26.42
CA ASP A 404 -2.37 -0.01 26.87
C ASP A 404 -1.57 0.21 28.16
N ALA A 405 -0.99 1.41 28.35
CA ALA A 405 -0.28 1.75 29.59
C ALA A 405 -1.21 2.02 30.79
N ALA A 406 -2.50 2.28 30.53
CA ALA A 406 -3.52 2.53 31.56
C ALA A 406 -4.25 1.26 32.01
N ARG A 407 -4.04 0.13 31.31
CA ARG A 407 -4.55 -1.21 31.65
C ARG A 407 -3.50 -1.97 32.46
#